data_AF-A0A249NRX4-F1
#
_entry.id   AF-A0A249NRX4-F1
#
_cell.length_a   1.000
_cell.length_b   1.000
_cell.length_c   1.000
_cell.angle_alpha   90.00
_cell.angle_beta   90.00
_cell.angle_gamma   90.00
#
_symmetry.space_group_name_H-M   'P 1'
#
loop_
_entity.id
_entity.type
_entity.pdbx_description
1 polymer ?
#
loop_
_entity_poly.entity_id
_entity_poly.type
_entity_poly.pdbx_seq_one_letter_code
_entity_poly.pdbx_strand_id
1 'polypeptide(L)' 'MKASVSSHGEISIERIEKMLLICAELVDRRGPIAQPLLDRLEREYLAAKERGKAVDRIRKLIGAN' A
#
# COMPACT_ATOMS: atom_id res chain seq x y z
N MET A 1 -5.25 -34.22 -0.61
CA MET A 1 -5.80 -32.87 -0.86
C MET A 1 -4.76 -31.86 -0.40
N LYS A 2 -4.01 -31.22 -1.32
CA LYS A 2 -3.04 -30.17 -0.96
C LYS A 2 -3.80 -28.86 -0.77
N ALA A 3 -3.78 -28.32 0.43
CA ALA A 3 -4.19 -26.94 0.68
C ALA A 3 -3.30 -26.04 -0.17
N SER A 4 -3.89 -25.37 -1.16
CA SER A 4 -3.24 -24.28 -1.87
C SER A 4 -3.02 -23.17 -0.86
N VAL A 5 -1.78 -23.06 -0.37
CA VAL A 5 -1.31 -21.86 0.33
C VAL A 5 -1.53 -20.71 -0.64
N SER A 6 -2.60 -19.96 -0.44
CA SER A 6 -2.86 -18.72 -1.15
C SER A 6 -1.72 -17.77 -0.83
N SER A 7 -0.73 -17.70 -1.73
CA SER A 7 0.27 -16.66 -1.79
C SER A 7 -0.50 -15.35 -1.63
N HIS A 8 -0.37 -14.71 -0.46
CA HIS A 8 -0.83 -13.35 -0.27
C HIS A 8 0.06 -12.52 -1.19
N GLY A 9 -0.37 -12.37 -2.45
CA GLY A 9 0.41 -11.67 -3.46
C GLY A 9 0.78 -10.32 -2.90
N GLU A 10 2.08 -10.01 -2.92
CA GLU A 10 2.60 -8.73 -2.46
C GLU A 10 1.71 -7.62 -3.04
N ILE A 11 1.04 -6.88 -2.16
CA ILE A 11 0.20 -5.78 -2.58
C ILE A 11 1.15 -4.72 -3.12
N SER A 12 1.16 -4.55 -4.45
CA SER A 12 1.98 -3.52 -5.08
C SER A 12 1.54 -2.14 -4.61
N ILE A 13 2.49 -1.19 -4.59
CA ILE A 13 2.21 0.20 -4.24
C ILE A 13 1.10 0.79 -5.13
N GLU A 14 1.11 0.45 -6.43
CA GLU A 14 0.09 0.86 -7.40
C GLU A 14 -1.32 0.37 -7.02
N ARG A 15 -1.43 -0.82 -6.41
CA ARG A 15 -2.70 -1.35 -5.95
C ARG A 15 -3.22 -0.59 -4.73
N ILE A 16 -2.32 -0.13 -3.85
CA ILE A 16 -2.67 0.73 -2.72
C ILE A 16 -3.12 2.11 -3.23
N GLU A 17 -2.43 2.68 -4.23
CA GLU A 17 -2.79 3.96 -4.85
C GLU A 17 -4.19 3.92 -5.49
N LYS A 18 -4.52 2.86 -6.24
CA LYS A 18 -5.87 2.68 -6.79
C LYS A 18 -6.93 2.60 -5.69
N MET A 19 -6.63 1.91 -4.60
CA MET A 19 -7.57 1.78 -3.49
C MET A 19 -7.73 3.12 -2.73
N LEU A 20 -6.69 3.95 -2.65
CA LEU A 20 -6.77 5.30 -2.07
C LEU A 20 -7.78 6.18 -2.81
N LEU A 21 -7.76 6.14 -4.14
CA LEU A 21 -8.73 6.89 -4.95
C LEU A 21 -10.17 6.43 -4.67
N ILE A 22 -10.39 5.11 -4.54
CA ILE A 22 -11.71 4.55 -4.21
C ILE A 22 -12.15 5.00 -2.81
N CYS A 23 -11.25 5.01 -1.82
CA CYS A 23 -11.58 5.47 -0.48
C CYS A 23 -11.89 6.97 -0.44
N ALA A 24 -11.17 7.80 -1.22
CA ALA A 24 -11.47 9.23 -1.35
C ALA A 24 -12.85 9.45 -1.95
N GLU A 25 -13.18 8.76 -3.05
CA GLU A 25 -14.51 8.83 -3.66
C GLU A 25 -15.61 8.35 -2.70
N LEU A 26 -15.30 7.36 -1.85
CA LEU A 26 -16.24 6.89 -0.83
C LEU A 26 -16.49 7.95 0.25
N VAL A 27 -15.46 8.69 0.67
CA VAL A 27 -15.58 9.84 1.58
C VAL A 27 -16.43 10.94 0.94
N ASP A 28 -16.20 11.26 -0.33
CA ASP A 28 -17.00 12.26 -1.05
C ASP A 28 -18.49 11.87 -1.08
N ARG A 29 -18.80 10.58 -1.24
CA ARG A 29 -20.17 10.07 -1.35
C ARG A 29 -20.88 9.82 -0.03
N ARG A 30 -20.16 9.34 0.98
CA ARG A 30 -20.72 8.92 2.28
C ARG A 30 -20.44 9.93 3.39
N GLY A 31 -19.60 10.91 3.12
CA GLY A 31 -19.15 11.91 4.08
C GLY A 31 -18.16 11.33 5.11
N PRO A 32 -18.03 12.00 6.27
CA PRO A 32 -17.00 11.72 7.27
C PRO A 32 -17.00 10.30 7.84
N ILE A 33 -18.10 9.55 7.72
CA ILE A 33 -18.18 8.16 8.18
C ILE A 33 -17.17 7.24 7.49
N ALA A 34 -16.78 7.57 6.26
CA ALA A 34 -15.79 6.80 5.51
C ALA A 34 -14.35 7.31 5.71
N GLN A 35 -14.15 8.44 6.40
CA GLN A 35 -12.82 9.02 6.63
C GLN A 35 -11.85 8.05 7.32
N PRO A 36 -12.26 7.27 8.35
CA PRO A 36 -11.34 6.34 9.01
C PRO A 36 -10.78 5.24 8.08
N LEU A 37 -11.51 4.88 7.02
CA LEU A 37 -11.07 3.93 6.01
C LEU A 37 -9.97 4.54 5.12
N LEU A 38 -10.16 5.79 4.69
CA LEU A 38 -9.17 6.53 3.93
C LEU A 38 -7.90 6.74 4.74
N ASP A 39 -8.02 7.22 5.98
CA ASP A 39 -6.88 7.49 6.88
C ASP A 39 -6.02 6.24 7.10
N ARG A 40 -6.67 5.08 7.29
CA ARG A 40 -5.94 3.81 7.46
C ARG A 40 -5.14 3.47 6.21
N LEU A 41 -5.74 3.63 5.04
CA LEU A 41 -5.10 3.27 3.79
C LEU A 41 -3.95 4.21 3.43
N GLU A 42 -4.06 5.50 3.78
CA GLU A 42 -2.98 6.48 3.64
C GLU A 42 -1.76 6.10 4.48
N ARG A 43 -1.97 5.62 5.71
CA ARG A 43 -0.87 5.12 6.57
C ARG A 43 -0.15 3.93 5.95
N GLU A 44 -0.91 2.96 5.41
CA GLU A 44 -0.32 1.79 4.75
C GLU A 44 0.45 2.18 3.48
N TYR A 45 -0.06 3.14 2.70
CA TYR A 45 0.64 3.68 1.54
C TYR A 45 1.98 4.32 1.92
N LEU A 46 1.98 5.16 2.96
CA LEU A 46 3.21 5.79 3.47
C LEU A 46 4.21 4.74 3.95
N ALA A 47 3.75 3.74 4.71
CA ALA A 47 4.61 2.64 5.18
C ALA A 47 5.22 1.85 4.01
N ALA A 48 4.42 1.54 2.98
CA ALA A 48 4.89 0.84 1.78
C ALA A 48 5.91 1.67 0.99
N LYS A 49 5.66 2.98 0.84
CA LYS A 49 6.55 3.91 0.15
C LYS A 49 7.90 4.07 0.87
N GLU A 50 7.89 4.18 2.19
CA GLU A 50 9.12 4.25 2.99
C GLU A 50 9.93 2.95 2.91
N ARG A 51 9.27 1.78 2.93
CA ARG A 51 9.94 0.49 2.71
C ARG A 51 10.62 0.42 1.33
N GLY A 52 9.94 0.87 0.27
CA GLY A 52 10.50 0.92 -1.08
C GLY A 52 11.78 1.77 -1.15
N LYS A 53 11.74 2.99 -0.60
CA LYS A 53 12.92 3.87 -0.54
C LYS A 53 14.09 3.25 0.22
N ALA A 54 13.82 2.57 1.34
CA ALA A 54 14.84 1.89 2.12
C ALA A 54 15.51 0.76 1.34
N VAL A 55 14.72 -0.05 0.63
CA VAL A 55 15.23 -1.13 -0.25
C VAL A 55 16.06 -0.55 -1.39
N ASP A 56 15.61 0.50 -2.06
CA ASP A 56 16.35 1.15 -3.13
C ASP A 56 17.67 1.76 -2.65
N ARG A 57 17.66 2.35 -1.45
CA ARG A 57 18.88 2.88 -0.81
C ARG A 57 19.89 1.77 -0.52
N ILE A 58 19.44 0.64 0.04
CA ILE A 58 20.30 -0.51 0.32
C ILE A 58 20.87 -1.10 -0.98
N ARG A 59 20.05 -1.23 -2.03
CA ARG A 59 20.51 -1.70 -3.35
C ARG A 59 21.60 -0.79 -3.93
N LYS A 60 21.45 0.54 -3.82
CA LYS A 60 22.49 1.48 -4.24
C LYS A 60 23.79 1.34 -3.45
N LEU A 61 23.71 1.09 -2.14
CA LEU A 61 24.89 0.88 -1.30
C LEU A 61 25.61 -0.43 -1.63
N ILE A 62 24.87 -1.52 -1.89
CA ILE A 62 25.45 -2.84 -2.20
C ILE A 62 25.98 -2.90 -3.64
N GLY A 63 25.31 -2.25 -4.60
CA GLY A 63 25.73 -2.23 -6.01
C GLY A 63 26.78 -1.18 -6.36
N ALA A 64 27.16 -0.31 -5.43
CA ALA A 64 28.24 0.67 -5.59
C ALA A 64 29.62 0.15 -5.14
N ASN A 65 29.71 -1.15 -4.86
CA ASN A 65 30.93 -1.87 -4.47
C ASN A 65 31.26 -2.96 -5.52
#